data_AF-A0A950QNW9-F1
#
_entry.id   AF-A0A950QNW9-F1
#
_cell.length_a   1.000
_cell.length_b   1.000
_cell.length_c   1.000
_cell.angle_alpha   90.00
_cell.angle_beta   90.00
_cell.angle_gamma   90.00
#
_symmetry.space_group_name_H-M   'P 1'
#
loop_
_entity.id
_entity.type
_entity.pdbx_description
1 polymer ?
#
loop_
_entity_poly.entity_id
_entity_poly.type
_entity_poly.pdbx_seq_one_letter_code
_entity_poly.pdbx_strand_id
1 'polypeptide(L)' 'MRIIFCGDTFRSARTLLQARLPDDEIYVATDRRAMGEAADVLIPMMFRIDATVMDRVRPRLIQQWGSGLEGVDVGA' A
#
# COMPACT_ATOMS: atom_id res chain seq x y z
N MET A 1 -10.95 7.28 3.49
CA MET A 1 -9.48 7.14 3.48
C MET A 1 -9.05 6.51 2.18
N ARG A 2 -7.84 6.80 1.73
CA ARG A 2 -7.27 6.24 0.50
C ARG A 2 -6.27 5.14 0.82
N ILE A 3 -6.58 3.93 0.37
CA ILE A 3 -5.77 2.73 0.60
C ILE A 3 -5.23 2.23 -0.74
N ILE A 4 -3.92 1.97 -0.81
CA ILE A 4 -3.29 1.41 -2.00
C ILE A 4 -2.72 0.03 -1.70
N PHE A 5 -3.24 -0.97 -2.41
CA PHE A 5 -2.56 -2.26 -2.58
C PHE A 5 -1.42 -2.10 -3.58
N CYS A 6 -0.19 -2.27 -3.11
CA CYS A 6 1.01 -2.12 -3.93
C CYS A 6 1.34 -3.47 -4.57
N GLY A 7 0.61 -3.80 -5.65
CA GLY A 7 0.65 -5.09 -6.33
C GLY A 7 -0.68 -5.86 -6.25
N ASP A 8 -0.75 -6.97 -6.97
CA ASP A 8 -2.01 -7.70 -7.25
C ASP A 8 -1.97 -9.18 -6.84
N THR A 9 -0.98 -9.56 -6.03
CA THR A 9 -0.66 -10.95 -5.67
C THR A 9 -1.75 -11.62 -4.81
N PHE A 10 -2.51 -10.84 -4.04
CA PHE A 10 -3.54 -11.34 -3.11
C PHE A 10 -4.91 -10.65 -3.37
N ARG A 11 -5.49 -10.91 -4.54
CA ARG A 11 -6.74 -10.28 -5.02
C ARG A 11 -7.91 -10.37 -4.04
N SER A 12 -8.05 -11.48 -3.32
CA SER A 12 -9.15 -11.71 -2.38
C SER A 12 -9.11 -10.74 -1.19
N ALA A 13 -7.93 -10.32 -0.77
CA ALA A 13 -7.76 -9.38 0.33
C ALA A 13 -8.40 -8.02 0.01
N ARG A 14 -8.26 -7.55 -1.23
CA ARG A 14 -8.91 -6.31 -1.69
C ARG A 14 -10.42 -6.39 -1.58
N THR A 15 -11.02 -7.47 -2.10
CA THR A 15 -12.48 -7.66 -2.07
C THR A 15 -12.99 -7.74 -0.63
N LEU A 16 -12.29 -8.47 0.24
CA LEU A 16 -12.62 -8.57 1.66
C LEU A 16 -12.49 -7.23 2.39
N LEU A 17 -11.50 -6.41 2.03
CA LEU A 17 -11.30 -5.10 2.65
C LEU A 17 -12.36 -4.10 2.19
N GLN A 18 -12.68 -4.05 0.89
CA GLN A 18 -13.74 -3.17 0.36
C GLN A 18 -15.10 -3.47 0.99
N ALA A 19 -15.42 -4.75 1.22
CA ALA A 19 -16.66 -5.13 1.89
C ALA A 19 -16.74 -4.68 3.36
N ARG A 20 -15.58 -4.48 4.02
CA ARG A 20 -15.49 -4.02 5.41
C ARG A 20 -15.35 -2.51 5.53
N LEU A 21 -14.84 -1.86 4.49
CA LEU A 21 -14.57 -0.43 4.39
C LEU A 21 -15.30 0.13 3.15
N PRO A 22 -16.64 0.14 3.15
CA PRO A 22 -17.42 0.49 1.95
C PRO A 22 -17.24 1.94 1.52
N ASP A 23 -16.94 2.84 2.45
CA ASP A 23 -16.79 4.28 2.19
C ASP A 23 -15.34 4.69 1.89
N ASP A 24 -14.38 3.76 1.99
CA ASP A 24 -12.97 4.02 1.71
C ASP A 24 -12.62 3.75 0.25
N GLU A 25 -11.69 4.55 -0.26
CA GLU A 25 -11.19 4.45 -1.61
C GLU A 25 -10.04 3.43 -1.67
N ILE A 26 -10.26 2.28 -2.32
CA ILE A 26 -9.28 1.21 -2.40
C ILE A 26 -8.80 1.02 -3.84
N TYR A 27 -7.49 1.19 -4.04
CA TYR A 27 -6.85 1.12 -5.36
C TYR A 27 -5.77 0.04 -5.40
N VAL A 28 -5.43 -0.39 -6.61
CA VAL A 28 -4.27 -1.24 -6.87
C VAL A 28 -3.28 -0.45 -7.70
N ALA A 29 -2.04 -0.36 -7.22
CA ALA A 29 -0.91 0.19 -7.96
C ALA A 29 0.10 -0.94 -8.18
N THR A 30 0.25 -1.39 -9.42
CA THR A 30 1.17 -2.50 -9.77
C THR A 30 2.62 -2.04 -9.90
N ASP A 31 2.85 -0.74 -10.03
CA ASP A 31 4.17 -0.12 -10.10
C ASP A 31 4.17 1.28 -9.47
N ARG A 32 5.37 1.87 -9.37
CA ARG A 32 5.58 3.21 -8.80
C ARG A 32 4.85 4.31 -9.56
N ARG A 33 4.67 4.18 -10.87
CA ARG A 33 3.98 5.21 -11.68
C ARG A 33 2.49 5.23 -11.32
N ALA A 34 1.90 4.06 -11.12
CA ALA A 34 0.49 3.88 -10.78
C ALA A 34 0.10 4.29 -9.34
N MET A 35 1.06 4.49 -8.41
CA MET A 35 0.77 4.83 -7.01
C MET A 35 0.11 6.21 -6.81
N GLY A 36 0.17 7.12 -7.77
CA GLY A 36 -0.31 8.49 -7.60
C GLY A 36 0.54 9.29 -6.60
N GLU A 37 -0.03 10.37 -6.02
CA GLU A 37 0.71 11.30 -5.16
C GLU A 37 0.30 11.27 -3.68
N ALA A 38 -0.76 10.54 -3.30
CA ALA A 38 -1.20 10.51 -1.91
C ALA A 38 -2.02 9.26 -1.60
N ALA A 39 -1.75 8.65 -0.45
CA ALA A 39 -2.57 7.62 0.17
C ALA A 39 -2.38 7.65 1.68
N ASP A 40 -3.44 7.35 2.43
CA ASP A 40 -3.37 7.23 3.88
C ASP A 40 -2.68 5.93 4.29
N VAL A 41 -2.94 4.85 3.55
CA VAL A 41 -2.45 3.50 3.86
C VAL A 41 -1.83 2.84 2.63
N LEU A 42 -0.64 2.27 2.81
CA LEU A 42 -0.03 1.36 1.83
C LEU A 42 -0.10 -0.08 2.35
N ILE A 43 -0.50 -1.00 1.48
CA ILE A 43 -0.45 -2.45 1.72
C ILE A 43 0.58 -3.04 0.74
N PRO A 44 1.82 -3.32 1.16
CA PRO A 44 2.86 -3.85 0.29
C PRO A 44 2.59 -5.31 -0.07
N MET A 45 2.42 -5.61 -1.36
CA MET A 45 2.11 -6.96 -1.84
C MET A 45 3.36 -7.58 -2.46
N MET A 46 4.41 -7.72 -1.65
CA MET A 46 5.82 -7.97 -2.07
C MET A 46 6.49 -6.77 -2.76
N PHE A 47 5.80 -5.63 -2.84
CA PHE A 47 6.35 -4.40 -3.38
C PHE A 47 7.24 -3.71 -2.33
N ARG A 48 8.43 -3.27 -2.74
CA ARG A 48 9.37 -2.56 -1.86
C ARG A 48 8.94 -1.11 -1.66
N ILE A 49 8.76 -0.70 -0.41
CA ILE A 49 8.51 0.67 0.00
C ILE A 49 9.86 1.31 0.35
N ASP A 50 10.46 2.02 -0.59
CA ASP A 50 11.71 2.76 -0.39
C ASP A 50 11.45 4.25 -0.12
N ALA A 51 12.50 5.01 0.21
CA ALA A 51 12.42 6.45 0.45
C ALA A 51 11.68 7.21 -0.67
N THR A 52 11.85 6.84 -1.94
CA THR A 52 11.13 7.48 -3.05
C THR A 52 9.61 7.30 -2.94
N VAL A 53 9.15 6.12 -2.54
CA VAL A 53 7.72 5.87 -2.31
C VAL A 53 7.23 6.60 -1.06
N MET A 54 8.03 6.60 0.01
CA MET A 54 7.73 7.31 1.26
C MET A 54 7.56 8.82 1.03
N ASP A 55 8.50 9.45 0.36
CA ASP A 55 8.49 10.90 0.06
C ASP A 55 7.32 11.30 -0.84
N ARG A 56 7.00 10.44 -1.80
CA ARG A 56 5.95 10.68 -2.79
C ARG A 56 4.56 10.54 -2.20
N VAL A 57 4.30 9.44 -1.49
CA VAL A 57 2.94 9.10 -1.03
C VAL A 57 2.66 9.66 0.36
N ARG A 58 3.69 9.76 1.21
CA ARG A 58 3.64 10.19 2.62
C ARG A 58 2.54 9.46 3.41
N PRO A 59 2.55 8.12 3.42
CA PRO A 59 1.49 7.36 4.05
C PRO A 59 1.51 7.53 5.57
N ARG A 60 0.32 7.46 6.17
CA ARG A 60 0.14 7.46 7.63
C ARG A 60 0.36 6.07 8.22
N LEU A 61 0.20 5.02 7.41
CA LEU A 61 0.33 3.63 7.80
C LEU A 61 0.85 2.78 6.63
N ILE A 62 1.77 1.87 6.94
CA ILE A 62 2.18 0.78 6.05
C ILE A 62 1.76 -0.54 6.71
N GLN A 63 0.77 -1.22 6.14
CA GLN A 63 0.26 -2.49 6.64
C GLN A 63 0.87 -3.64 5.84
N GLN A 64 1.80 -4.37 6.44
CA GLN A 64 2.38 -5.58 5.86
C GLN A 64 1.87 -6.85 6.53
N TRP A 65 1.87 -7.96 5.81
CA TRP A 65 1.51 -9.28 6.34
C TRP A 65 2.74 -10.16 6.66
N GLY A 66 3.91 -9.80 6.16
CA GLY A 66 5.17 -10.46 6.54
C GLY A 66 5.59 -10.09 7.96
N SER A 67 6.38 -10.95 8.59
CA SER A 67 6.96 -10.71 9.93
C SER A 67 8.22 -9.83 9.90
N GLY A 68 8.86 -9.68 8.75
CA GLY A 68 10.07 -8.88 8.55
C GLY A 68 9.77 -7.49 7.99
N LEU A 69 10.75 -6.58 8.10
CA LEU A 69 10.68 -5.19 7.63
C LEU A 69 11.62 -4.90 6.46
N GLU A 70 12.24 -5.92 5.86
CA GLU A 70 13.30 -5.76 4.85
C GLU A 70 12.80 -5.09 3.56
N GLY A 71 11.49 -5.13 3.32
CA GLY A 71 10.82 -4.47 2.20
C GLY A 71 10.42 -3.02 2.45
N VAL A 72 10.61 -2.49 3.66
CA VAL A 72 10.23 -1.14 4.07
C VAL A 72 11.47 -0.38 4.54
N ASP A 73 11.69 0.81 4.00
CA ASP A 73 12.74 1.70 4.46
C ASP A 73 12.32 2.41 5.76
N VAL A 74 12.67 1.82 6.90
CA VAL A 74 12.29 2.32 8.24
C VAL A 74 13.09 3.57 8.65
N GLY A 75 14.19 3.86 7.95
CA GLY A 75 15.01 5.06 8.17
C GLY A 75 14.67 6.25 7.26
N ALA A 76 13.71 6.06 6.36
CA ALA A 76 13.24 7.10 5.43
C ALA A 76 12.37 8.17 6.12
#